data_AF-A0A7K4KJ18-F1
#
_entry.id   AF-A0A7K4KJ18-F1
#
_cell.length_a   1.000
_cell.length_b   1.000
_cell.length_c   1.000
_cell.angle_alpha   90.00
_cell.angle_beta   90.00
_cell.angle_gamma   90.00
#
_symmetry.space_group_name_H-M   'P 1'
#
loop_
_entity.id
_entity.type
_entity.pdbx_description
1 polymer ?
#
loop_
_entity_poly.entity_id
_entity_poly.type
_entity_poly.pdbx_seq_one_letter_code
_entity_poly.pdbx_strand_id
1 'polypeptide(L)'
;RPYGLLKPTALGKIPGRFQLHQEALPSLPVPPLQQTLDRYLQALQPIISEEEWNHTQELVNEFRKPGGVGERLQKGLERRAKKMDNWLSDWWLKTAYLEYRLPVVVHSSPGVVLPKQDFLDRQGQLR
;
A
#
# COMPACT_ATOMS: atom_id res chain seq x y z
N ARG A 1 -20.95 39.78 -46.87
CA ARG A 1 -20.29 39.80 -45.54
C ARG A 1 -20.79 38.60 -44.75
N PRO A 2 -19.98 37.55 -44.54
CA PRO A 2 -20.25 36.59 -43.46
C PRO A 2 -19.27 36.78 -42.30
N TYR A 3 -19.78 36.37 -41.15
CA TYR A 3 -19.31 36.61 -39.80
C TYR A 3 -17.94 36.00 -39.52
N GLY A 4 -17.11 36.75 -38.80
CA GLY A 4 -15.73 36.38 -38.47
C GLY A 4 -15.65 35.11 -37.62
N LEU A 5 -14.63 34.29 -37.89
CA LEU A 5 -14.29 33.12 -37.10
C LEU A 5 -14.02 33.52 -35.64
N LEU A 6 -14.79 32.96 -34.72
CA LEU A 6 -14.46 32.98 -33.30
C LEU A 6 -13.17 32.16 -33.09
N LYS A 7 -12.16 32.77 -32.44
CA LYS A 7 -10.91 32.08 -32.08
C LYS A 7 -11.23 30.94 -31.12
N PRO A 8 -10.64 29.75 -31.28
CA PRO A 8 -10.81 28.66 -30.33
C PRO A 8 -10.21 29.09 -28.99
N THR A 9 -11.05 29.20 -27.97
CA THR A 9 -10.62 29.32 -26.57
C THR A 9 -9.79 28.08 -26.26
N ALA A 10 -8.57 28.26 -25.77
CA ALA A 10 -7.72 27.15 -25.38
C ALA A 10 -8.49 26.23 -24.43
N LEU A 11 -8.50 24.93 -24.73
CA LEU A 11 -8.96 23.88 -23.83
C LEU A 11 -8.07 23.91 -22.58
N GLY A 12 -8.42 24.76 -21.62
CA GLY A 12 -7.87 24.69 -20.28
C GLY A 12 -8.16 23.29 -19.74
N LYS A 13 -7.12 22.57 -19.32
CA LYS A 13 -7.28 21.31 -18.60
C LYS A 13 -8.03 21.60 -17.31
N ILE A 14 -9.35 21.47 -17.32
CA ILE A 14 -10.14 21.46 -16.10
C ILE A 14 -9.76 20.14 -15.40
N PRO A 15 -9.16 20.16 -14.20
CA PRO A 15 -8.89 18.94 -13.47
C PRO A 15 -10.20 18.16 -13.33
N GLY A 16 -10.22 16.93 -13.84
CA GLY A 16 -11.42 16.10 -13.77
C GLY A 16 -11.82 15.90 -12.30
N ARG A 17 -13.12 15.80 -12.02
CA ARG A 17 -13.66 15.57 -10.67
C ARG A 17 -12.92 14.46 -9.89
N PHE A 18 -12.43 13.45 -10.58
CA PHE A 18 -11.68 12.33 -10.02
C PHE A 18 -10.25 12.71 -9.57
N GLN A 19 -9.60 13.65 -10.25
CA GLN A 19 -8.26 14.11 -9.87
C GLN A 19 -8.32 14.93 -8.57
N LEU A 20 -9.28 15.86 -8.47
CA LEU A 20 -9.49 16.64 -7.24
C LEU A 20 -9.82 15.75 -6.04
N HIS A 21 -10.53 14.64 -6.27
CA HIS A 21 -10.82 13.69 -5.20
C HIS A 21 -9.55 12.97 -4.71
N GLN A 22 -8.65 12.58 -5.60
CA GLN A 22 -7.37 11.95 -5.23
C GLN A 22 -6.45 12.93 -4.49
N GLU A 23 -6.36 14.18 -4.97
CA GLU A 23 -5.56 15.24 -4.34
C GLU A 23 -6.07 15.59 -2.93
N ALA A 24 -7.36 15.34 -2.63
CA ALA A 24 -7.95 15.57 -1.31
C ALA A 24 -7.68 14.45 -0.29
N LEU A 25 -7.17 13.28 -0.72
CA LEU A 25 -6.89 12.17 0.19
C LEU A 25 -5.59 12.43 0.97
N PRO A 26 -5.52 12.07 2.27
CA PRO A 26 -4.29 12.18 3.02
C PRO A 26 -3.26 11.16 2.53
N SER A 27 -2.00 11.58 2.45
CA SER A 27 -0.89 10.66 2.23
C SER A 27 -0.76 9.64 3.38
N LEU A 28 -0.23 8.46 3.07
CA LEU A 28 0.01 7.42 4.07
C LEU A 28 1.01 7.92 5.14
N PRO A 29 0.65 7.97 6.44
CA PRO A 29 1.57 8.44 7.48
C PRO A 29 2.70 7.45 7.74
N VAL A 30 3.78 7.94 8.35
CA VAL A 30 4.83 7.10 8.96
C VAL A 30 4.58 7.11 10.47
N PRO A 31 4.18 5.99 11.10
CA PRO A 31 3.96 5.95 12.53
C PRO A 31 5.26 6.23 13.32
N PRO A 32 5.16 6.77 14.55
CA PRO A 32 6.30 6.87 15.44
C PRO A 32 6.98 5.52 15.66
N LEU A 33 8.32 5.51 15.62
CA LEU A 33 9.12 4.30 15.80
C LEU A 33 8.77 3.56 17.11
N GLN A 34 8.73 4.30 18.22
CA GLN A 34 8.41 3.76 19.54
C GLN A 34 7.04 3.05 19.57
N GLN A 35 6.01 3.69 19.02
CA GLN A 35 4.67 3.12 18.95
C GLN A 35 4.64 1.81 18.15
N THR A 36 5.38 1.75 17.05
CA THR A 36 5.47 0.54 16.21
C THR A 36 6.17 -0.59 16.96
N LEU A 37 7.28 -0.30 17.65
CA LEU A 37 8.06 -1.29 18.40
C LEU A 37 7.30 -1.83 19.62
N ASP A 38 6.57 -0.98 20.35
CA ASP A 38 5.78 -1.41 21.50
C ASP A 38 4.62 -2.33 21.06
N ARG A 39 3.95 -2.01 19.96
CA ARG A 39 2.91 -2.88 19.38
C ARG A 39 3.48 -4.19 18.83
N TYR A 40 4.66 -4.14 18.23
CA TYR A 40 5.37 -5.33 17.77
C TYR A 40 5.65 -6.29 18.92
N LEU A 41 6.18 -5.79 20.03
CA LEU A 41 6.39 -6.59 21.25
C LEU A 41 5.05 -7.15 21.78
N GLN A 42 4.01 -6.33 21.93
CA GLN A 42 2.70 -6.82 22.40
C GLN A 42 2.13 -7.94 21.52
N ALA A 43 2.32 -7.85 20.20
CA ALA A 43 1.84 -8.87 19.25
C ALA A 43 2.66 -10.17 19.29
N LEU A 44 3.95 -10.09 19.61
CA LEU A 44 4.83 -11.25 19.68
C LEU A 44 4.70 -12.03 20.98
N GLN A 45 4.48 -11.35 22.11
CA GLN A 45 4.45 -11.97 23.44
C GLN A 45 3.63 -13.27 23.52
N PRO A 46 2.44 -13.41 22.91
CA PRO A 46 1.65 -14.64 23.02
C PRO A 46 2.06 -15.77 22.05
N ILE A 47 3.00 -15.55 21.13
CA ILE A 47 3.31 -16.49 20.04
C ILE A 47 4.78 -16.94 19.99
N ILE A 48 5.61 -16.51 20.93
CA ILE A 48 7.03 -16.89 21.03
C ILE A 48 7.40 -17.40 22.43
N SER A 49 8.54 -18.08 22.56
CA SER A 49 9.02 -18.56 23.87
C SER A 49 9.50 -17.41 24.76
N GLU A 50 9.66 -17.68 26.06
CA GLU A 50 10.19 -16.69 27.00
C GLU A 50 11.65 -16.31 26.68
N GLU A 51 12.47 -17.26 26.22
CA GLU A 51 13.84 -17.01 25.81
C GLU A 51 13.89 -16.10 24.57
N GLU A 52 13.07 -16.40 23.55
CA GLU A 52 12.94 -15.58 22.34
C GLU A 52 12.40 -14.18 22.66
N TRP A 53 11.47 -14.09 23.61
CA TRP A 53 10.93 -12.84 24.11
C TRP A 53 11.99 -11.96 24.73
N ASN A 54 12.75 -12.49 25.70
CA ASN A 54 13.82 -11.76 26.38
C ASN A 54 14.86 -11.25 25.37
N HIS A 55 15.27 -12.11 24.44
CA HIS A 55 16.20 -11.72 23.37
C HIS A 55 15.62 -10.63 22.46
N THR A 56 14.35 -10.76 22.06
CA THR A 56 13.69 -9.76 21.19
C THR A 56 13.58 -8.40 21.88
N GLN A 57 13.31 -8.38 23.19
CA GLN A 57 13.29 -7.13 23.96
C GLN A 57 14.65 -6.42 23.95
N GLU A 58 15.76 -7.16 24.11
CA GLU A 58 17.11 -6.62 24.00
C GLU A 58 17.37 -6.00 22.63
N LEU A 59 17.00 -6.70 21.55
CA LEU A 59 17.15 -6.20 20.17
C LEU A 59 16.33 -4.92 19.93
N VAL A 60 15.07 -4.90 20.39
CA VAL A 60 14.20 -3.73 20.25
C VAL A 60 14.75 -2.54 21.05
N ASN A 61 15.27 -2.79 22.26
CA ASN A 61 15.90 -1.79 23.09
C ASN A 61 17.14 -1.18 22.43
N GLU A 62 17.99 -2.00 21.81
CA GLU A 62 19.15 -1.52 21.04
C GLU A 62 18.71 -0.73 19.80
N PHE A 63 17.74 -1.25 19.04
CA PHE A 63 17.28 -0.64 17.79
C PHE A 63 16.68 0.76 18.00
N ARG A 64 16.00 0.98 19.13
CA ARG A 64 15.34 2.27 19.47
C ARG A 64 16.23 3.29 20.17
N LYS A 65 17.49 2.96 20.48
CA LYS A 65 18.40 3.90 21.15
C LYS A 65 18.50 5.23 20.40
N PRO A 66 18.62 6.37 21.11
CA PRO A 66 18.94 7.65 20.48
C PRO A 66 20.24 7.56 19.67
N GLY A 67 20.22 8.04 18.43
CA GLY A 67 21.33 7.90 17.47
C GLY A 67 21.50 6.50 16.88
N GLY A 68 20.67 5.54 17.29
CA GLY A 68 20.70 4.14 16.86
C GLY A 68 20.25 3.91 15.43
N VAL A 69 20.22 2.63 15.02
CA VAL A 69 19.84 2.23 13.66
C VAL A 69 18.38 2.59 13.37
N GLY A 70 17.47 2.32 14.30
CA GLY A 70 16.04 2.56 14.11
C GLY A 70 15.72 4.03 13.85
N GLU A 71 16.35 4.95 14.60
CA GLU A 71 16.15 6.38 14.40
C GLU A 71 16.62 6.85 13.01
N ARG A 72 17.75 6.33 12.51
CA ARG A 72 18.25 6.66 11.16
C ARG A 72 17.32 6.15 10.06
N LEU A 73 16.80 4.92 10.22
CA LEU A 73 15.84 4.32 9.29
C LEU A 73 14.51 5.07 9.31
N GLN A 74 13.99 5.41 10.49
CA GLN A 74 12.77 6.20 10.66
C GLN A 74 12.87 7.54 9.94
N LYS A 75 13.96 8.30 10.13
CA LYS A 75 14.21 9.55 9.39
C LYS A 75 14.27 9.31 7.87
N GLY A 76 14.74 8.14 7.44
CA GLY A 76 14.72 7.72 6.03
C GLY A 76 13.31 7.52 5.50
N LEU A 77 12.44 6.82 6.25
CA LEU A 77 11.03 6.61 5.91
C LEU A 77 10.27 7.94 5.84
N GLU A 78 10.48 8.83 6.80
CA GLU A 78 9.87 10.17 6.82
C GLU A 78 10.31 11.02 5.62
N ARG A 79 11.60 10.97 5.24
CA ARG A 79 12.09 11.62 4.02
C ARG A 79 11.48 11.02 2.76
N ARG A 80 11.26 9.70 2.74
CA ARG A 80 10.62 9.01 1.62
C ARG A 80 9.15 9.42 1.48
N ALA A 81 8.41 9.49 2.58
CA ALA A 81 7.03 9.94 2.62
C ALA A 81 6.84 11.40 2.17
N LYS A 82 7.84 12.27 2.37
CA LYS A 82 7.82 13.65 1.84
C LYS A 82 8.04 13.75 0.34
N LYS A 83 8.59 12.71 -0.30
CA LYS A 83 8.98 12.71 -1.72
C LYS A 83 8.06 11.89 -2.61
N MET A 84 7.12 11.14 -2.03
CA MET A 84 6.26 10.19 -2.72
C MET A 84 4.83 10.35 -2.25
N ASP A 85 3.87 10.15 -3.16
CA ASP A 85 2.44 10.19 -2.82
C ASP A 85 2.08 9.10 -1.79
N ASN A 86 2.76 7.95 -1.88
CA ASN A 86 2.70 6.87 -0.89
C ASN A 86 4.08 6.20 -0.78
N TRP A 87 4.67 6.25 0.42
CA TRP A 87 6.03 5.72 0.64
C TRP A 87 6.12 4.19 0.57
N LEU A 88 4.99 3.49 0.74
CA LEU A 88 4.92 2.04 0.85
C LEU A 88 4.50 1.35 -0.45
N SER A 89 3.73 2.00 -1.34
CA SER A 89 3.10 1.37 -2.50
C SER A 89 4.05 0.50 -3.34
N ASP A 90 5.18 1.06 -3.80
CA ASP A 90 6.13 0.33 -4.64
C ASP A 90 6.77 -0.86 -3.91
N TRP A 91 7.10 -0.65 -2.62
CA TRP A 91 7.69 -1.71 -1.81
C TRP A 91 6.69 -2.82 -1.56
N TRP A 92 5.46 -2.49 -1.17
CA TRP A 92 4.40 -3.47 -0.94
C TRP A 92 4.07 -4.27 -2.18
N LEU A 93 3.85 -3.61 -3.32
CA LEU A 93 3.56 -4.30 -4.59
C LEU A 93 4.70 -5.26 -4.96
N LYS A 94 5.95 -4.79 -4.83
CA LYS A 94 7.12 -5.58 -5.18
C LYS A 94 7.28 -6.79 -4.26
N THR A 95 7.28 -6.59 -2.94
CA THR A 95 7.58 -7.67 -1.99
C THR A 95 6.42 -8.64 -1.80
N ALA A 96 5.18 -8.16 -1.76
CA ALA A 96 4.02 -9.00 -1.51
C ALA A 96 3.59 -9.82 -2.75
N TYR A 97 3.87 -9.33 -3.97
CA TYR A 97 3.40 -9.97 -5.20
C TYR A 97 4.51 -10.22 -6.23
N LEU A 98 5.23 -9.19 -6.68
CA LEU A 98 6.11 -9.33 -7.85
C LEU A 98 7.36 -10.18 -7.58
N GLU A 99 7.85 -10.18 -6.35
CA GLU A 99 8.96 -11.02 -5.90
C GLU A 99 8.50 -12.38 -5.35
N TYR A 100 7.20 -12.56 -5.11
CA TYR A 100 6.65 -13.81 -4.61
C TYR A 100 6.74 -14.91 -5.69
N ARG A 101 7.47 -16.00 -5.38
CA ARG A 101 7.88 -17.01 -6.37
C ARG A 101 6.95 -18.22 -6.46
N LEU A 102 5.95 -18.34 -5.59
CA LEU A 102 4.96 -19.40 -5.75
C LEU A 102 4.06 -19.09 -6.97
N PRO A 103 3.50 -20.12 -7.63
CA PRO A 103 2.58 -19.91 -8.73
C PRO A 103 1.41 -19.00 -8.33
N VAL A 104 0.99 -18.11 -9.23
CA VAL A 104 -0.15 -17.22 -8.94
C VAL A 104 -1.46 -17.98 -8.75
N VAL A 105 -1.58 -19.17 -9.37
CA VAL A 105 -2.71 -20.08 -9.21
C VAL A 105 -2.69 -20.62 -7.77
N VAL A 106 -3.82 -20.53 -7.06
CA VAL A 106 -4.01 -20.93 -5.65
C VAL A 106 -3.26 -20.05 -4.64
N HIS A 107 -1.98 -19.74 -4.83
CA HIS A 107 -1.16 -19.09 -3.81
C HIS A 107 -1.29 -17.55 -3.77
N SER A 108 -1.81 -16.93 -4.81
CA SER A 108 -1.95 -15.46 -4.86
C SER A 108 -3.30 -14.99 -5.39
N SER A 109 -3.78 -15.58 -6.49
CA SER A 109 -5.01 -15.16 -7.17
C SER A 109 -6.24 -15.67 -6.42
N PRO A 110 -7.05 -14.81 -5.76
CA PRO A 110 -8.26 -15.26 -5.10
C PRO A 110 -9.31 -15.68 -6.14
N GLY A 111 -10.01 -16.78 -5.88
CA GLY A 111 -11.14 -17.22 -6.69
C GLY A 111 -12.47 -16.64 -6.19
N VAL A 112 -13.39 -16.38 -7.11
CA VAL A 112 -14.78 -16.00 -6.79
C VAL A 112 -15.72 -16.97 -7.50
N VAL A 113 -16.65 -17.57 -6.74
CA VAL A 113 -17.72 -18.42 -7.29
C VAL A 113 -19.00 -17.61 -7.33
N LEU A 114 -19.51 -17.38 -8.53
CA LEU A 114 -20.78 -16.68 -8.75
C LEU A 114 -21.96 -17.65 -8.71
N PRO A 115 -23.20 -17.16 -8.54
CA PRO A 115 -24.39 -18.00 -8.63
C PRO A 115 -24.39 -18.82 -9.92
N LYS A 116 -24.77 -20.09 -9.79
CA LYS A 116 -24.90 -20.99 -10.93
C LYS A 116 -25.92 -20.42 -11.91
N GLN A 117 -25.52 -20.26 -13.17
CA GLN A 117 -26.40 -19.89 -14.27
C GLN A 117 -27.11 -21.14 -14.82
N ASP A 118 -28.23 -20.96 -15.51
CA ASP A 118 -29.13 -22.01 -15.99
C ASP A 118 -29.00 -22.31 -17.50
N PHE A 119 -27.85 -22.01 -18.11
CA PHE A 119 -27.60 -22.31 -19.51
C PHE A 119 -27.73 -23.82 -19.79
N LEU A 120 -28.48 -24.16 -20.84
CA LEU A 120 -28.72 -25.55 -21.26
C LEU A 120 -27.87 -25.96 -22.46
N ASP A 121 -27.35 -24.98 -23.21
CA ASP A 121 -26.53 -25.20 -24.39
C ASP A 121 -25.44 -24.11 -24.52
N ARG A 122 -24.63 -24.24 -25.58
CA ARG A 122 -23.56 -23.28 -25.88
C ARG A 122 -24.10 -21.88 -26.20
N GLN A 123 -25.30 -21.77 -26.79
CA GLN A 123 -25.87 -20.46 -27.13
C GLN A 123 -26.32 -19.72 -25.86
N GLY A 124 -26.86 -20.45 -24.86
CA GLY A 124 -27.23 -19.93 -23.56
C GLY A 124 -26.04 -19.50 -22.70
N GLN A 125 -24.87 -20.12 -22.84
CA GLN A 125 -23.65 -19.69 -22.13
C GLN A 125 -23.07 -18.38 -22.69
N LEU A 126 -23.25 -18.11 -23.98
CA LEU A 126 -22.64 -16.96 -24.67
C LEU A 126 -23.51 -15.68 -24.66
N ARG A 127 -24.76 -15.79 -24.23
CA ARG A 127 -25.73 -14.68 -24.13
C ARG A 127 -25.83 -14.17 -22.70
#